data_AF-A0A9E4RJ84-F1
#
_entry.id   AF-A0A9E4RJ84-F1
#
_cell.length_a   1.000
_cell.length_b   1.000
_cell.length_c   1.000
_cell.angle_alpha   90.00
_cell.angle_beta   90.00
_cell.angle_gamma   90.00
#
_symmetry.space_group_name_H-M   'P 1'
#
loop_
_entity.id
_entity.type
_entity.pdbx_description
1 polymer ?
#
loop_
_entity_poly.entity_id
_entity_poly.type
_entity_poly.pdbx_seq_one_letter_code
_entity_poly.pdbx_strand_id
1 'polypeptide(L)'
;ITGENIDWNAVFSRLLSAESSGARFLSVVAQPSGELTLEGIAISPEAPRTLLSQLTSISDVLDLQSLRWAQDNDPPSFTAIFRVRR
;
A
#
# COMPACT_ATOMS: atom_id res chain seq x y z
N ILE A 1 23.93 12.57 10.49
CA ILE A 1 22.66 11.87 10.21
C ILE A 1 22.77 11.39 8.77
N THR A 2 23.19 10.15 8.57
CA THR A 2 23.22 9.52 7.24
C THR A 2 21.77 9.30 6.82
N GLY A 3 21.23 10.24 6.05
CA GLY A 3 19.93 10.09 5.41
C GLY A 3 20.08 9.06 4.31
N GLU A 4 19.73 7.81 4.61
CA GLU A 4 19.43 6.84 3.56
C GLU A 4 18.35 7.47 2.68
N ASN A 5 18.75 7.78 1.46
CA ASN A 5 17.88 8.45 0.51
C ASN A 5 16.87 7.41 0.03
N ILE A 6 15.68 7.42 0.60
CA ILE A 6 14.60 6.52 0.20
C ILE A 6 14.28 6.81 -1.27
N ASP A 7 14.44 5.81 -2.14
CA ASP A 7 14.02 5.91 -3.54
C ASP A 7 12.49 5.78 -3.63
N TRP A 8 11.81 6.90 -3.36
CA TRP A 8 10.35 6.96 -3.42
C TRP A 8 9.81 6.66 -4.82
N ASN A 9 10.58 6.92 -5.89
CA ASN A 9 10.15 6.58 -7.25
C ASN A 9 10.09 5.06 -7.45
N ALA A 10 11.09 4.33 -6.96
CA ALA A 10 11.07 2.87 -6.98
C ALA A 10 9.91 2.32 -6.13
N VAL A 11 9.68 2.90 -4.95
CA VAL A 11 8.56 2.53 -4.06
C VAL A 11 7.21 2.71 -4.76
N PHE A 12 6.94 3.89 -5.31
CA PHE A 12 5.66 4.17 -5.98
C PHE A 12 5.48 3.31 -7.24
N SER A 13 6.54 3.05 -8.01
CA SER A 13 6.47 2.17 -9.18
C SER A 13 6.09 0.73 -8.80
N ARG A 14 6.56 0.24 -7.65
CA ARG A 14 6.20 -1.09 -7.13
C ARG A 14 4.75 -1.13 -6.63
N LEU A 15 4.31 -0.08 -5.94
CA LEU A 15 2.91 0.04 -5.54
C LEU A 15 1.99 0.07 -6.76
N LEU A 16 2.24 0.93 -7.74
CA LEU A 16 1.41 1.04 -8.95
C LEU A 16 1.41 -0.26 -9.78
N SER A 17 2.53 -0.99 -9.84
CA SER A 17 2.54 -2.31 -10.51
C SER A 17 1.76 -3.39 -9.76
N ALA A 18 1.50 -3.19 -8.46
CA ALA A 18 0.64 -4.05 -7.65
C ALA A 18 -0.87 -3.69 -7.76
N GLU A 19 -1.28 -2.72 -8.59
CA GLU A 19 -2.68 -2.28 -8.72
C GLU A 19 -3.63 -3.31 -9.38
N SER A 20 -3.20 -4.57 -9.57
CA SER A 20 -3.94 -5.60 -10.31
C SER A 20 -4.90 -6.47 -9.47
N SER A 21 -5.15 -6.16 -8.20
CA SER A 21 -5.96 -6.99 -7.28
C SER A 21 -7.48 -6.79 -7.41
N GLY A 22 -7.94 -5.89 -8.27
CA GLY A 22 -9.32 -5.40 -8.20
C GLY A 22 -9.52 -4.41 -7.06
N ALA A 23 -8.45 -3.71 -6.66
CA ALA A 23 -8.48 -2.53 -5.82
C ALA A 23 -8.01 -1.32 -6.63
N ARG A 24 -8.57 -0.14 -6.38
CA ARG A 24 -8.10 1.14 -6.95
C ARG A 24 -7.45 1.96 -5.85
N PHE A 25 -6.27 2.49 -6.11
CA PHE A 25 -5.58 3.36 -5.16
C PHE A 25 -6.08 4.79 -5.33
N LEU A 26 -6.39 5.44 -4.21
CA LEU A 26 -6.92 6.80 -4.17
C LEU A 26 -5.86 7.81 -3.71
N SER A 27 -5.05 7.42 -2.73
CA SER A 27 -4.04 8.29 -2.14
C SER A 27 -2.84 7.50 -1.65
N VAL A 28 -1.65 8.07 -1.81
CA VAL A 28 -0.42 7.56 -1.21
C VAL A 28 0.30 8.71 -0.53
N VAL A 29 0.52 8.58 0.78
CA VAL A 29 1.18 9.60 1.60
C VAL A 29 2.44 9.02 2.20
N ALA A 30 3.60 9.53 1.77
CA ALA A 30 4.90 9.19 2.34
C ALA A 30 5.26 10.19 3.44
N GLN A 31 5.61 9.68 4.62
CA GLN A 31 6.08 10.47 5.75
C GLN A 31 7.62 10.49 5.81
N PRO A 32 8.24 11.58 6.30
CA PRO A 32 9.70 11.66 6.46
C PRO A 32 10.30 10.59 7.38
N SER A 33 9.48 9.97 8.24
CA SER A 33 9.86 8.85 9.11
C SER A 33 10.13 7.54 8.34
N GLY A 34 9.80 7.48 7.05
CA GLY A 34 9.82 6.26 6.24
C GLY A 34 8.53 5.44 6.35
N GLU A 35 7.47 6.00 6.92
CA GLU A 35 6.13 5.41 6.88
C GLU A 35 5.40 5.83 5.60
N LEU A 36 4.63 4.92 5.02
CA LEU A 36 3.80 5.18 3.84
C LEU A 36 2.39 4.71 4.11
N THR A 37 1.43 5.60 3.93
CA THR A 37 0.00 5.30 4.03
C THR A 37 -0.58 5.22 2.62
N LEU A 38 -1.20 4.09 2.30
CA LEU A 38 -1.91 3.84 1.06
C LEU A 38 -3.40 3.74 1.37
N GLU A 39 -4.20 4.53 0.69
CA GLU A 39 -5.66 4.46 0.76
C GLU A 39 -6.22 4.05 -0.59
N GLY A 40 -7.25 3.22 -0.57
CA GLY A 40 -7.91 2.77 -1.79
C GLY A 40 -9.30 2.21 -1.54
N ILE A 41 -9.92 1.74 -2.63
CA ILE A 41 -11.24 1.12 -2.63
C ILE A 41 -11.21 -0.22 -3.37
N ALA A 42 -12.04 -1.16 -2.93
CA ALA A 42 -12.30 -2.39 -3.67
C ALA A 42 -13.17 -2.08 -4.90
N ILE A 43 -12.68 -2.39 -6.10
CA ILE A 43 -13.49 -2.37 -7.32
C ILE A 43 -13.98 -3.78 -7.71
N SER A 44 -13.55 -4.80 -6.97
CA SER A 44 -13.94 -6.20 -7.11
C SER A 44 -14.24 -6.82 -5.74
N PRO A 45 -15.23 -7.72 -5.62
CA PRO A 45 -15.54 -8.41 -4.36
C PRO A 45 -14.39 -9.28 -3.83
N GLU A 46 -13.47 -9.70 -4.71
CA GLU A 46 -12.31 -10.52 -4.31
C GLU A 46 -11.12 -9.68 -3.80
N ALA A 47 -11.18 -8.35 -3.90
CA ALA A 47 -10.09 -7.45 -3.53
C ALA A 47 -9.55 -7.65 -2.10
N PRO A 48 -10.40 -7.86 -1.06
CA PRO A 48 -9.89 -8.11 0.29
C PRO A 48 -9.00 -9.35 0.42
N ARG A 49 -9.25 -10.38 -0.41
CA ARG A 49 -8.46 -11.63 -0.40
C ARG A 49 -7.17 -11.48 -1.19
N THR A 50 -7.23 -10.83 -2.35
CA THR A 50 -6.09 -10.72 -3.28
C THR A 50 -5.13 -9.61 -2.87
N LEU A 51 -5.63 -8.48 -2.37
CA LEU A 51 -4.82 -7.30 -2.06
C LEU A 51 -3.75 -7.61 -1.01
N LEU A 52 -4.08 -8.36 0.05
CA LEU A 52 -3.10 -8.70 1.08
C LEU A 52 -1.90 -9.45 0.47
N SER A 53 -2.14 -10.45 -0.38
CA SER A 53 -1.07 -11.21 -1.04
C SER A 53 -0.20 -10.35 -1.98
N GLN A 54 -0.80 -9.35 -2.62
CA GLN A 54 -0.06 -8.44 -3.49
C GLN A 54 0.76 -7.43 -2.69
N LEU A 55 0.19 -6.87 -1.62
CA LEU A 55 0.90 -5.94 -0.73
C LEU A 55 2.01 -6.62 0.06
N THR A 56 1.93 -7.92 0.31
CA THR A 56 3.05 -8.68 0.89
C THR A 56 4.10 -9.04 -0.16
N SER A 57 3.76 -9.15 -1.45
CA SER A 57 4.75 -9.42 -2.50
C SER A 57 5.73 -8.27 -2.75
N ILE A 58 5.37 -7.05 -2.34
CA ILE A 58 6.25 -5.87 -2.38
C ILE A 58 7.15 -5.73 -1.14
N SER A 59 7.27 -6.80 -0.33
CA SER A 59 8.01 -6.83 0.93
C SER A 59 9.49 -6.48 0.82
N ASP A 60 10.09 -6.58 -0.36
CA ASP A 60 11.52 -6.35 -0.56
C ASP A 60 11.92 -4.89 -0.30
N VAL A 61 10.97 -3.96 -0.41
CA VAL A 61 11.19 -2.51 -0.24
C VAL A 61 10.29 -1.94 0.85
N LEU A 62 9.12 -2.53 1.08
CA LEU A 62 8.12 -2.05 2.03
C LEU A 62 7.64 -3.16 2.97
N ASP A 63 7.78 -2.96 4.28
CA ASP A 63 7.13 -3.82 5.27
C ASP A 63 5.71 -3.35 5.54
N LEU A 64 4.72 -4.17 5.16
CA LEU A 64 3.32 -3.95 5.52
C LEU A 64 3.16 -4.03 7.05
N GLN A 65 2.85 -2.91 7.67
CA GLN A 65 2.62 -2.80 9.12
C GLN A 65 1.17 -3.11 9.48
N SER A 66 0.23 -2.61 8.67
CA SER A 66 -1.19 -2.89 8.87
C SER A 66 -1.98 -2.75 7.58
N LEU A 67 -3.06 -3.53 7.46
CA LEU A 67 -4.08 -3.39 6.43
C LEU A 67 -5.44 -3.43 7.13
N ARG A 68 -6.25 -2.39 6.96
CA ARG A 68 -7.60 -2.31 7.52
C ARG A 68 -8.60 -2.04 6.41
N TRP A 69 -9.72 -2.75 6.46
CA TRP A 69 -10.86 -2.55 5.58
C TRP A 69 -11.98 -1.83 6.33
N ALA A 70 -12.55 -0.80 5.72
CA ALA A 70 -13.80 -0.20 6.16
C ALA A 70 -14.92 -0.73 5.26
N GLN A 71 -15.59 -1.79 5.74
CA GLN A 71 -16.66 -2.47 5.00
C GLN A 71 -17.98 -1.70 4.99
N ASP A 72 -18.13 -0.71 5.86
CA ASP A 72 -19.32 0.15 5.92
C ASP A 72 -19.40 1.12 4.72
N ASN A 73 -18.31 1.25 3.94
CA ASN A 73 -18.28 2.03 2.72
C ASN A 73 -18.74 1.19 1.51
N ASP A 74 -19.46 1.79 0.57
CA ASP A 74 -19.80 1.18 -0.72
C ASP A 74 -19.24 2.05 -1.88
N PRO A 75 -18.16 1.59 -2.56
CA PRO A 75 -17.45 0.34 -2.34
C PRO A 75 -16.59 0.32 -1.06
N PRO A 76 -16.25 -0.88 -0.52
CA PRO A 76 -15.40 -1.01 0.65
C PRO A 76 -14.06 -0.31 0.45
N SER A 77 -13.64 0.51 1.41
CA SER A 77 -12.33 1.15 1.36
C SER A 77 -11.30 0.41 2.21
N PHE A 78 -10.02 0.64 1.95
CA PHE A 78 -8.94 0.14 2.78
C PHE A 78 -7.89 1.22 3.03
N THR A 79 -7.22 1.05 4.16
CA THR A 79 -6.00 1.78 4.50
C THR A 79 -4.91 0.76 4.80
N ALA A 80 -3.80 0.85 4.08
CA ALA A 80 -2.60 0.07 4.31
C ALA A 80 -1.47 0.99 4.77
N ILE A 81 -0.76 0.58 5.82
CA ILE A 81 0.39 1.30 6.34
C ILE A 81 1.62 0.44 6.11
N PHE A 82 2.65 1.04 5.51
CA PHE A 82 3.93 0.42 5.22
C PHE A 82 5.06 1.17 5.93
N ARG A 83 6.16 0.48 6.16
CA ARG A 83 7.43 1.08 6.54
C ARG A 83 8.48 0.70 5.49
N VAL A 84 9.25 1.68 5.04
CA VAL A 84 10.36 1.44 4.11
C VAL A 84 11.43 0.63 4.82
N ARG A 85 11.87 -0.46 4.19
CA ARG A 85 13.00 -1.27 4.68
C ARG A 85 14.29 -0.48 4.51
N ARG A 86 15.12 -0.47 5.56
CA ARG A 86 16.47 0.10 5.60
C ARG A 86 17.46 -1.05 5.61
#